data_AF-A0A3N5ZEC0-F1
#
_entry.id   AF-A0A3N5ZEC0-F1
#
_cell.length_a   1.000
_cell.length_b   1.000
_cell.length_c   1.000
_cell.angle_alpha   90.00
_cell.angle_beta   90.00
_cell.angle_gamma   90.00
#
_symmetry.space_group_name_H-M   'P 1'
#
loop_
_entity.id
_entity.type
_entity.pdbx_description
1 polymer ?
#
loop_
_entity_poly.entity_id
_entity_poly.type
_entity_poly.pdbx_seq_one_letter_code
_entity_poly.pdbx_strand_id
1 'polypeptide(L)'
;MFGRGFISPEDRALFCLTDNVDTAVSEIQTFYRVYHSARFVDHRRRLVLRLKQPPDPRLLEVLNEKFQDIIVEGKIELTEPFPEERDEPKLLKLSRLAFAFDQRQYSRLRQLIDAVNRFS
;
A
#
# COMPACT_ATOMS: atom_id res chain seq x y z
N MET A 1 -13.27 6.20 -31.30
CA MET A 1 -14.31 6.74 -30.41
C MET A 1 -14.56 5.75 -29.27
N PHE A 2 -13.85 5.93 -28.15
CA PHE A 2 -14.25 5.54 -26.78
C PHE A 2 -13.36 6.36 -25.86
N GLY A 3 -13.71 7.65 -25.76
CA GLY A 3 -13.20 8.48 -24.69
C GLY A 3 -13.80 8.00 -23.38
N ARG A 4 -12.95 7.49 -22.49
CA ARG A 4 -13.10 7.63 -21.05
C ARG A 4 -11.70 7.84 -20.50
N GLY A 5 -11.48 9.04 -19.96
CA GLY A 5 -10.22 9.46 -19.38
C GLY A 5 -9.72 8.42 -18.39
N PHE A 6 -8.68 7.69 -18.79
CA PHE A 6 -7.87 6.95 -17.86
C PHE A 6 -6.97 7.98 -17.20
N ILE A 7 -7.45 8.55 -16.10
CA ILE A 7 -6.55 9.02 -15.04
C ILE A 7 -5.46 7.95 -14.93
N SER A 8 -4.18 8.32 -15.10
CA SER A 8 -3.10 7.36 -14.82
C SER A 8 -3.27 6.96 -13.35
N PRO A 9 -3.46 5.68 -12.99
CA PRO A 9 -3.81 5.29 -11.62
C PRO A 9 -2.75 5.69 -10.58
N GLU A 10 -1.55 6.06 -11.05
CA GLU A 10 -0.42 6.59 -10.30
C GLU A 10 -0.73 7.93 -9.58
N ASP A 11 -1.72 8.70 -10.04
CA ASP A 11 -2.14 10.00 -9.45
C ASP A 11 -2.98 9.88 -8.16
N ARG A 12 -3.19 8.67 -7.63
CA ARG A 12 -4.00 8.44 -6.41
C ARG A 12 -3.19 8.00 -5.19
N ALA A 13 -1.88 8.19 -5.20
CA ALA A 13 -1.16 8.22 -3.94
C ALA A 13 -1.67 9.44 -3.13
N LEU A 14 -2.35 9.16 -2.01
CA LEU A 14 -2.58 10.04 -0.85
C LEU A 14 -3.10 11.49 -0.97
N PHE A 15 -4.40 11.68 -1.19
CA PHE A 15 -5.02 12.91 -0.68
C PHE A 15 -5.27 12.80 0.83
N CYS A 16 -4.60 13.65 1.61
CA CYS A 16 -4.97 14.01 2.97
C CYS A 16 -5.64 15.40 2.88
N LEU A 17 -6.97 15.46 3.13
CA LEU A 17 -7.66 16.74 3.31
C LEU A 17 -7.40 17.19 4.75
N THR A 18 -6.59 18.23 4.93
CA THR A 18 -6.39 18.90 6.22
C THR A 18 -6.31 20.41 6.00
N ASP A 19 -6.84 21.17 6.94
CA ASP A 19 -6.94 22.64 6.94
C ASP A 19 -5.73 23.32 7.61
N ASN A 20 -4.66 22.56 7.88
CA ASN A 20 -3.44 23.06 8.50
C ASN A 20 -2.18 22.59 7.73
N VAL A 21 -1.46 23.55 7.16
CA VAL A 21 -0.29 23.35 6.28
C VAL A 21 0.89 22.66 7.00
N ASP A 22 1.12 22.94 8.28
CA ASP A 22 2.25 22.37 9.02
C ASP A 22 1.98 20.91 9.46
N THR A 23 0.72 20.60 9.77
CA THR A 23 0.30 19.22 10.06
C THR A 23 0.36 18.35 8.80
N ALA A 24 0.01 18.92 7.64
CA ALA A 24 0.05 18.23 6.36
C ALA A 24 1.45 17.75 5.99
N VAL A 25 2.48 18.59 6.18
CA VAL A 25 3.86 18.25 5.81
C VAL A 25 4.41 17.13 6.70
N SER A 26 4.17 17.18 8.01
CA SER A 26 4.60 16.13 8.94
C SER A 26 3.89 14.80 8.69
N GLU A 27 2.58 14.84 8.42
CA GLU A 27 1.77 13.69 8.01
C GLU A 27 2.32 13.04 6.72
N ILE A 28 2.64 13.85 5.69
CA ILE A 28 3.15 13.35 4.41
C ILE A 28 4.54 12.73 4.58
N GLN A 29 5.44 13.39 5.34
CA GLN A 29 6.78 12.86 5.61
C GLN A 29 6.73 11.54 6.39
N THR A 30 5.83 11.42 7.36
CA THR A 30 5.64 10.21 8.15
C THR A 30 5.03 9.09 7.29
N PHE A 31 4.05 9.43 6.45
CA PHE A 31 3.36 8.47 5.59
C PHE A 31 4.26 7.86 4.51
N TYR A 32 5.26 8.60 4.03
CA TYR A 32 6.22 8.10 3.05
C TYR A 32 7.54 7.61 3.64
N ARG A 33 7.63 7.46 4.96
CA ARG A 33 8.86 7.00 5.61
C ARG A 33 9.18 5.57 5.20
N VAL A 34 8.20 4.67 5.31
CA VAL A 34 8.34 3.23 5.01
C VAL A 34 7.54 2.87 3.77
N TYR A 35 6.28 3.32 3.70
CA TYR A 35 5.45 3.10 2.54
C TYR A 35 5.94 3.92 1.33
N HIS A 36 5.91 3.31 0.14
CA HIS A 36 6.27 3.96 -1.11
C HIS A 36 5.05 4.11 -2.03
N SER A 37 4.43 3.00 -2.41
CA SER A 37 3.30 2.98 -3.34
C SER A 37 2.48 1.70 -3.20
N ALA A 38 1.34 1.64 -3.88
CA ALA A 38 0.50 0.45 -3.93
C ALA A 38 0.11 0.14 -5.38
N ARG A 39 -0.04 -1.14 -5.72
CA ARG A 39 -0.47 -1.60 -7.05
C ARG A 39 -1.37 -2.81 -6.94
N PHE A 40 -2.45 -2.83 -7.72
CA PHE A 40 -3.26 -4.03 -7.89
C PHE A 40 -2.63 -4.95 -8.94
N VAL A 41 -2.54 -6.23 -8.62
CA VAL A 41 -2.05 -7.31 -9.51
C VAL A 41 -3.07 -8.45 -9.53
N ASP A 42 -2.82 -9.49 -10.34
CA ASP A 42 -3.70 -10.67 -10.44
C ASP A 42 -5.16 -10.28 -10.68
N HIS A 43 -5.42 -9.59 -11.80
CA HIS A 43 -6.75 -9.11 -12.17
C HIS A 43 -7.46 -8.27 -11.08
N ARG A 44 -6.67 -7.51 -10.31
CA ARG A 44 -7.11 -6.72 -9.15
C ARG A 44 -7.58 -7.54 -7.95
N ARG A 45 -7.25 -8.83 -7.86
CA ARG A 45 -7.52 -9.64 -6.67
C ARG A 45 -6.56 -9.35 -5.54
N ARG A 46 -5.32 -8.99 -5.84
CA ARG A 46 -4.28 -8.73 -4.84
C ARG A 46 -3.83 -7.29 -4.86
N LEU A 47 -3.69 -6.71 -3.68
CA LEU A 47 -3.06 -5.42 -3.46
C LEU A 47 -1.61 -5.64 -3.01
N VAL A 48 -0.67 -5.04 -3.73
CA VAL A 48 0.75 -5.01 -3.38
C VAL A 48 1.06 -3.63 -2.79
N LEU A 49 1.59 -3.58 -1.57
CA LEU A 49 2.15 -2.39 -0.93
C LEU A 49 3.67 -2.45 -1.04
N ARG A 50 4.27 -1.51 -1.77
CA ARG A 50 5.73 -1.37 -1.89
C ARG A 50 6.27 -0.55 -0.72
N LEU A 51 7.35 -1.03 -0.12
CA LEU A 51 8.00 -0.46 1.06
C LEU A 51 9.47 -0.14 0.74
N LYS A 52 9.95 0.99 1.27
CA LYS A 52 11.35 1.43 1.15
C LYS A 52 12.33 0.55 1.91
N GLN A 53 11.85 -0.16 2.91
CA GLN A 53 12.60 -1.10 3.75
C GLN A 53 11.75 -2.31 4.10
N PRO A 54 12.36 -3.47 4.39
CA PRO A 54 11.62 -4.65 4.83
C PRO A 54 10.98 -4.40 6.21
N PRO A 55 9.73 -4.85 6.42
CA PRO A 55 9.08 -4.79 7.72
C PRO A 55 9.68 -5.84 8.67
N ASP A 56 9.67 -5.53 9.97
CA ASP A 56 10.03 -6.51 11.01
C ASP A 56 9.08 -7.73 10.94
N PRO A 57 9.57 -8.97 11.09
CA PRO A 57 8.71 -10.16 11.13
C PRO A 57 7.55 -10.05 12.14
N ARG A 58 7.77 -9.42 13.31
CA ARG A 58 6.74 -9.17 14.32
C ARG A 58 5.68 -8.18 13.83
N LEU A 59 6.07 -7.20 13.01
CA LEU A 59 5.09 -6.31 12.39
C LEU A 59 4.17 -7.12 11.47
N LEU A 60 4.67 -8.08 10.71
CA LEU A 60 3.83 -8.90 9.83
C LEU A 60 2.77 -9.70 10.61
N GLU A 61 3.12 -10.23 11.79
CA GLU A 61 2.17 -10.90 12.68
C GLU A 61 1.10 -9.93 13.16
N VAL A 62 1.50 -8.75 13.67
CA VAL A 62 0.57 -7.71 14.13
C VAL A 62 -0.36 -7.22 13.02
N LEU A 63 0.16 -7.05 11.80
CA LEU A 63 -0.65 -6.65 10.65
C LEU A 63 -1.69 -7.72 10.33
N ASN A 64 -1.29 -8.99 10.35
CA ASN A 64 -2.19 -10.09 10.11
C ASN A 64 -3.27 -10.19 11.17
N GLU A 65 -2.96 -10.04 12.45
CA GLU A 65 -3.97 -10.05 13.51
C GLU A 65 -4.94 -8.87 13.41
N LYS A 66 -4.41 -7.66 13.18
CA LYS A 66 -5.21 -6.43 13.27
C LYS A 66 -6.06 -6.14 12.05
N PHE A 67 -5.73 -6.68 10.88
CA PHE A 67 -6.36 -6.28 9.61
C PHE A 67 -6.99 -7.47 8.86
N GLN A 68 -7.29 -8.59 9.52
CA GLN A 68 -8.04 -9.70 8.90
C GLN A 68 -9.38 -9.26 8.28
N ASP A 69 -10.03 -8.25 8.85
CA ASP A 69 -11.32 -7.74 8.40
C ASP A 69 -11.32 -7.19 6.97
N ILE A 70 -10.15 -6.84 6.41
CA ILE A 70 -10.01 -6.32 5.04
C ILE A 70 -9.37 -7.32 4.07
N ILE A 71 -9.13 -8.54 4.53
CA ILE A 71 -8.53 -9.62 3.74
C ILE A 71 -9.62 -10.59 3.29
N VAL A 72 -9.80 -10.72 1.98
CA VAL A 72 -10.81 -11.61 1.37
C VAL A 72 -10.39 -13.08 1.48
N GLU A 73 -9.09 -13.34 1.33
CA GLU A 73 -8.54 -14.69 1.30
C GLU A 73 -7.08 -14.66 1.76
N GLY A 74 -6.69 -15.67 2.55
CA GLY A 74 -5.32 -15.83 3.01
C GLY A 74 -4.93 -14.81 4.08
N LYS A 75 -3.77 -14.18 3.90
CA LYS A 75 -3.16 -13.29 4.87
C LYS A 75 -2.24 -12.27 4.18
N ILE A 76 -1.72 -11.30 4.93
CA ILE A 76 -0.67 -10.38 4.48
C ILE A 76 0.67 -11.12 4.50
N GLU A 77 1.38 -11.09 3.37
CA GLU A 77 2.64 -11.81 3.19
C GLU A 77 3.70 -10.92 2.57
N LEU A 78 4.97 -11.17 2.92
CA LEU A 78 6.11 -10.66 2.15
C LEU A 78 6.23 -11.43 0.86
N THR A 79 6.39 -10.74 -0.27
CA THR A 79 6.49 -11.40 -1.58
C THR A 79 7.66 -10.89 -2.40
N GLU A 80 8.05 -11.69 -3.38
CA GLU A 80 8.85 -11.23 -4.52
C GLU A 80 7.98 -10.44 -5.51
N PRO A 81 8.57 -9.67 -6.43
CA PRO A 81 7.81 -8.91 -7.41
C PRO A 81 6.93 -9.80 -8.29
N PHE A 82 5.70 -9.35 -8.54
CA PHE A 82 4.80 -10.01 -9.46
C PHE A 82 5.20 -9.74 -10.93
N PRO A 83 4.86 -10.63 -11.87
CA PRO A 83 5.11 -10.39 -13.31
C PRO A 83 4.58 -9.05 -13.82
N GLU A 84 3.44 -8.59 -13.28
CA GLU A 84 2.79 -7.33 -13.62
C GLU A 84 3.54 -6.08 -13.12
N GLU A 85 4.60 -6.22 -12.32
CA GLU A 85 5.45 -5.11 -11.86
C GLU A 85 6.70 -4.91 -12.74
N ARG A 86 6.92 -5.77 -13.75
CA ARG A 86 8.13 -5.75 -14.60
C ARG A 86 8.23 -4.51 -15.49
N ASP A 87 7.12 -3.82 -15.72
CA ASP A 87 7.03 -2.52 -16.39
C ASP A 87 7.66 -1.38 -15.55
N GLU A 88 7.88 -1.60 -14.24
CA GLU A 88 8.48 -0.64 -13.32
C GLU A 88 9.82 -1.17 -12.74
N PRO A 89 10.86 -1.41 -13.56
CA PRO A 89 12.09 -2.11 -13.12
C PRO A 89 12.81 -1.43 -11.96
N LYS A 90 12.73 -0.10 -11.86
CA LYS A 90 13.33 0.70 -10.78
C LYS A 90 12.74 0.39 -9.40
N LEU A 91 11.50 -0.11 -9.36
CA LEU A 91 10.76 -0.40 -8.13
C LEU A 91 10.82 -1.89 -7.73
N LEU A 92 11.41 -2.76 -8.55
CA LEU A 92 11.53 -4.19 -8.25
C LEU A 92 12.35 -4.45 -6.98
N LYS A 93 13.34 -3.60 -6.71
CA LYS A 93 14.22 -3.65 -5.52
C LYS A 93 13.54 -3.32 -4.20
N LEU A 94 12.32 -2.77 -4.22
CA LEU A 94 11.59 -2.41 -3.00
C LEU A 94 11.03 -3.67 -2.34
N SER A 95 10.98 -3.70 -1.01
CA SER A 95 10.25 -4.72 -0.27
C SER A 95 8.75 -4.58 -0.52
N ARG A 96 7.98 -5.66 -0.39
CA ARG A 96 6.56 -5.61 -0.71
C ARG A 96 5.71 -6.55 0.15
N LEU A 97 4.57 -6.04 0.57
CA LEU A 97 3.50 -6.79 1.22
C LEU A 97 2.40 -7.03 0.20
N ALA A 98 1.86 -8.25 0.14
CA ALA A 98 0.72 -8.55 -0.72
C ALA A 98 -0.39 -9.27 0.06
N PHE A 99 -1.65 -8.96 -0.28
CA PHE A 99 -2.83 -9.62 0.27
C PHE A 99 -4.05 -9.43 -0.64
N ALA A 100 -5.06 -10.29 -0.49
CA ALA A 100 -6.32 -10.16 -1.21
C ALA A 100 -7.20 -9.09 -0.54
N PHE A 101 -7.12 -7.84 -0.98
CA PHE A 101 -7.85 -6.72 -0.39
C PHE A 101 -9.32 -6.69 -0.82
N ASP A 102 -10.22 -6.37 0.11
CA ASP A 102 -11.68 -6.31 -0.10
C ASP A 102 -12.16 -5.22 -1.09
N GLN A 103 -11.29 -4.26 -1.43
CA GLN A 103 -11.59 -3.11 -2.29
C GLN A 103 -12.78 -2.26 -1.81
N ARG A 104 -13.05 -2.28 -0.50
CA ARG A 104 -14.17 -1.56 0.12
C ARG A 104 -13.69 -0.73 1.29
N GLN A 105 -12.94 -1.31 2.22
CA GLN A 105 -12.58 -0.67 3.48
C GLN A 105 -11.27 0.14 3.38
N TYR A 106 -11.27 1.18 2.55
CA TYR A 106 -10.08 2.03 2.31
C TYR A 106 -9.62 2.81 3.54
N SER A 107 -10.51 3.15 4.46
CA SER A 107 -10.14 3.77 5.75
C SER A 107 -9.29 2.82 6.61
N ARG A 108 -9.57 1.52 6.56
CA ARG A 108 -8.78 0.48 7.25
C ARG A 108 -7.45 0.24 6.54
N LEU A 109 -7.43 0.27 5.22
CA LEU A 109 -6.18 0.26 4.45
C LEU A 109 -5.26 1.43 4.83
N ARG A 110 -5.82 2.64 5.03
CA ARG A 110 -5.05 3.79 5.53
C ARG A 110 -4.42 3.50 6.90
N GLN A 111 -5.19 2.95 7.84
CA GLN A 111 -4.69 2.58 9.16
C GLN A 111 -3.59 1.49 9.10
N LEU A 112 -3.68 0.56 8.15
CA LEU A 112 -2.65 -0.44 7.89
C LEU A 112 -1.35 0.24 7.45
N ILE A 113 -1.43 1.18 6.50
CA ILE A 113 -0.26 1.94 6.05
C ILE A 113 0.32 2.78 7.19
N ASP A 114 -0.52 3.39 8.03
CA ASP A 114 -0.06 4.12 9.22
C ASP A 114 0.68 3.18 10.20
N ALA A 115 0.20 1.95 10.40
CA ALA A 115 0.87 0.96 11.23
C ALA A 115 2.23 0.55 10.66
N VAL A 116 2.31 0.32 9.34
CA VAL A 116 3.57 0.04 8.64
C VAL A 116 4.57 1.17 8.83
N ASN A 117 4.13 2.42 8.73
CA ASN A 117 5.01 3.58 8.86
C ASN A 117 5.48 3.84 10.30
N ARG A 118 4.78 3.37 11.34
CA ARG A 118 5.13 3.59 12.76
C ARG A 118 6.12 2.59 13.32
N PHE A 119 6.15 1.36 12.81
CA PHE A 119 6.98 0.26 13.32
C PHE A 119 8.40 0.25 12.71
N SER A 120 9.00 1.43 12.55
CA SER A 120 10.37 1.61 12.03
C SER A 120 11.18 2.58 12.87
#